data_AF-A0AAU0SDU0-F1
#
_entry.id   AF-A0AAU0SDU0-F1
#
_cell.length_a   1.000
_cell.length_b   1.000
_cell.length_c   1.000
_cell.angle_alpha   90.00
_cell.angle_beta   90.00
_cell.angle_gamma   90.00
#
_symmetry.space_group_name_H-M   'P 1'
#
loop_
_entity.id
_entity.type
_entity.pdbx_description
1 polymer ?
#
loop_
_entity_poly.entity_id
_entity_poly.type
_entity_poly.pdbx_seq_one_letter_code
_entity_poly.pdbx_strand_id
1 'polypeptide(L)'
;MQRLNKNCLFNFTTWLDIYKHADGAEKKGMATALILQTLNLSTALGAISNSENLELSDHLKNADRVQVLEEWLELGLPIVIEVIGKEHVATSQARQIGMYILVCLKGVNPTGDLKHFLARNLV
;
A
#
# COMPACT_ATOMS: atom_id res chain seq x y z
N MET A 1 -19.81 7.38 -8.29
CA MET A 1 -19.13 6.18 -7.74
C MET A 1 -18.10 5.71 -8.76
N GLN A 2 -16.81 5.96 -8.54
CA GLN A 2 -15.78 5.32 -9.35
C GLN A 2 -15.75 3.83 -9.02
N ARG A 3 -15.85 2.98 -10.04
CA ARG A 3 -15.75 1.53 -9.93
C ARG A 3 -14.34 1.23 -9.41
N LEU A 4 -14.19 0.86 -8.14
CA LEU A 4 -12.90 0.50 -7.56
C LEU A 4 -12.27 -0.60 -8.42
N ASN A 5 -11.05 -0.37 -8.89
CA ASN A 5 -10.31 -1.34 -9.69
C ASN A 5 -10.11 -2.62 -8.84
N LYS A 6 -10.72 -3.74 -9.27
CA LYS A 6 -10.69 -5.01 -8.55
C LYS A 6 -9.28 -5.63 -8.52
N ASN A 7 -8.35 -5.12 -9.33
CA ASN A 7 -7.00 -5.65 -9.42
C ASN A 7 -6.24 -5.56 -8.09
N CYS A 8 -6.63 -4.66 -7.17
CA CYS A 8 -6.02 -4.59 -5.83
C CYS A 8 -6.25 -5.84 -4.95
N LEU A 9 -7.15 -6.74 -5.37
CA LEU A 9 -7.39 -8.05 -4.75
C LEU A 9 -6.48 -9.15 -5.32
N PHE A 10 -5.78 -8.90 -6.43
CA PHE A 10 -4.77 -9.83 -6.93
C PHE A 10 -3.59 -9.89 -5.98
N ASN A 11 -2.82 -10.97 -6.10
CA ASN A 11 -1.53 -11.04 -5.47
C ASN A 11 -0.64 -9.89 -5.98
N PHE A 12 0.28 -9.43 -5.13
CA PHE A 12 1.02 -8.20 -5.38
C PHE A 12 1.90 -8.29 -6.63
N THR A 13 2.51 -9.44 -6.93
CA THR A 13 3.35 -9.60 -8.12
C THR A 13 2.56 -9.50 -9.41
N THR A 14 1.37 -10.12 -9.47
CA THR A 14 0.46 -10.02 -10.62
C THR A 14 -0.02 -8.58 -10.78
N TRP A 15 -0.42 -7.94 -9.66
CA TRP A 15 -0.82 -6.54 -9.70
C TRP A 15 0.30 -5.62 -10.20
N LEU A 16 1.53 -5.82 -9.71
CA LEU A 16 2.70 -5.02 -10.06
C LEU A 16 3.08 -5.21 -11.53
N ASP A 17 2.96 -6.43 -12.06
CA ASP A 17 3.20 -6.71 -13.48
C ASP A 17 2.21 -5.96 -14.38
N ILE A 18 0.92 -6.03 -14.07
CA ILE A 18 -0.12 -5.28 -14.78
C ILE A 18 0.16 -3.77 -14.68
N TYR A 19 0.49 -3.26 -13.49
CA TYR A 19 0.77 -1.84 -13.27
C TYR A 19 1.96 -1.31 -14.09
N LYS A 20 3.01 -2.12 -14.27
CA LYS A 20 4.20 -1.77 -15.05
C LYS A 20 3.92 -1.68 -16.55
N HIS A 21 2.96 -2.44 -17.05
CA HIS A 21 2.60 -2.51 -18.46
C HIS A 21 1.36 -1.66 -18.82
N ALA A 22 0.69 -1.08 -17.83
CA ALA A 22 -0.47 -0.21 -18.03
C ALA A 22 -0.09 1.12 -18.71
N ASP A 23 -1.01 1.64 -19.53
CA ASP A 23 -0.87 2.98 -20.12
C ASP A 23 -1.08 4.10 -19.08
N GLY A 24 -0.83 5.36 -19.45
CA GLY A 24 -0.89 6.49 -18.50
C GLY A 24 -2.24 6.67 -17.80
N ALA A 25 -3.36 6.39 -18.46
CA ALA A 25 -4.69 6.55 -17.88
C ALA A 25 -5.03 5.36 -16.95
N GLU A 26 -4.74 4.15 -17.41
CA GLU A 26 -4.93 2.93 -16.63
C GLU A 26 -4.02 2.91 -15.39
N LYS A 27 -2.75 3.26 -15.55
CA LYS A 27 -1.76 3.34 -14.48
C LYS A 27 -2.20 4.31 -13.38
N LYS A 28 -2.71 5.49 -13.75
CA LYS A 28 -3.29 6.45 -12.81
C LYS A 28 -4.51 5.89 -12.08
N GLY A 29 -5.38 5.17 -12.78
CA GLY A 29 -6.55 4.51 -12.19
C GLY A 29 -6.16 3.42 -11.19
N MET A 30 -5.17 2.59 -11.53
CA MET A 30 -4.62 1.55 -10.67
C MET A 30 -3.94 2.13 -9.44
N ALA A 31 -3.10 3.16 -9.61
CA ALA A 31 -2.42 3.81 -8.50
C ALA A 31 -3.42 4.42 -7.51
N THR A 32 -4.43 5.12 -8.05
CA THR A 32 -5.51 5.70 -7.24
C THR A 32 -6.27 4.63 -6.47
N ALA A 33 -6.63 3.52 -7.12
CA ALA A 33 -7.34 2.43 -6.46
C ALA A 33 -6.49 1.80 -5.35
N LEU A 34 -5.20 1.54 -5.59
CA LEU A 34 -4.34 0.89 -4.61
C LEU A 34 -4.11 1.78 -3.38
N ILE A 35 -3.84 3.08 -3.58
CA ILE A 35 -3.68 4.03 -2.47
C ILE A 35 -4.96 4.08 -1.61
N LEU A 36 -6.13 4.21 -2.23
CA LEU A 36 -7.39 4.27 -1.48
C LEU A 36 -7.68 2.96 -0.72
N GLN A 37 -7.44 1.81 -1.34
CA GLN A 37 -7.61 0.51 -0.69
C GLN A 37 -6.62 0.31 0.45
N THR A 38 -5.39 0.81 0.30
CA THR A 38 -4.36 0.81 1.34
C THR A 38 -4.82 1.62 2.53
N LEU A 39 -5.23 2.87 2.34
CA LEU A 39 -5.69 3.73 3.43
C LEU A 39 -6.89 3.13 4.17
N ASN A 40 -7.90 2.64 3.43
CA ASN A 40 -9.07 2.01 4.01
C ASN A 40 -8.70 0.78 4.86
N LEU A 41 -7.82 -0.09 4.36
CA LEU A 41 -7.39 -1.27 5.07
C LEU A 41 -6.55 -0.91 6.30
N SER A 42 -5.61 0.04 6.15
CA SER A 42 -4.76 0.55 7.23
C SER A 42 -5.58 1.12 8.38
N THR A 43 -6.64 1.89 8.09
CA THR A 43 -7.55 2.38 9.13
C THR A 43 -8.35 1.26 9.76
N ALA A 44 -8.89 0.34 8.96
CA ALA A 44 -9.70 -0.78 9.46
C ALA A 44 -8.92 -1.71 10.40
N LEU A 45 -7.62 -1.89 10.16
CA LEU A 45 -6.74 -2.73 10.98
C LEU A 45 -5.92 -1.92 12.01
N GLY A 46 -6.21 -0.63 12.18
CA GLY A 46 -5.56 0.22 13.17
C GLY A 46 -4.07 0.47 12.93
N ALA A 47 -3.59 0.31 11.70
CA ALA A 47 -2.25 0.73 11.29
C ALA A 47 -2.11 2.27 11.31
N ILE A 48 -3.19 2.96 10.95
CA ILE A 48 -3.33 4.41 11.06
C ILE A 48 -4.64 4.76 11.77
N SER A 49 -4.67 5.90 12.45
CA SER A 49 -5.89 6.46 13.04
C SER A 49 -6.82 7.04 11.97
N ASN A 50 -8.07 7.32 12.36
CA ASN A 50 -9.01 8.03 11.48
C ASN A 50 -8.52 9.44 11.13
N SER A 51 -7.84 10.14 12.05
CA SER A 51 -7.31 11.48 11.80
C SER A 51 -6.17 11.45 10.79
N GLU A 52 -5.23 10.50 10.94
CA GLU A 52 -4.13 10.30 9.99
C GLU A 52 -4.65 9.96 8.59
N ASN A 53 -5.70 9.14 8.50
CA ASN A 53 -6.33 8.83 7.23
C ASN A 53 -6.96 10.06 6.56
N LEU A 54 -7.65 10.92 7.34
CA LEU A 54 -8.22 12.17 6.82
C LEU A 54 -7.13 13.12 6.31
N GLU A 55 -6.04 13.28 7.06
CA GLU A 55 -4.90 14.10 6.67
C GLU A 55 -4.23 13.58 5.40
N LEU A 56 -3.92 12.28 5.33
CA LEU A 56 -3.35 11.66 4.13
C LEU A 56 -4.29 11.80 2.94
N SER A 57 -5.58 11.53 3.13
CA SER A 57 -6.59 11.66 2.08
C SER A 57 -6.67 13.08 1.52
N ASP A 58 -6.53 14.10 2.37
CA ASP A 58 -6.55 15.50 1.95
C ASP A 58 -5.31 15.89 1.15
N HIS A 59 -4.11 15.55 1.65
CA HIS A 59 -2.85 15.74 0.92
C HIS A 59 -2.88 15.06 -0.45
N LEU A 60 -3.46 13.87 -0.48
CA LEU A 60 -3.60 13.13 -1.69
C LEU A 60 -4.48 13.88 -2.71
N LYS A 61 -5.58 14.55 -2.37
CA LYS A 61 -6.53 15.12 -3.37
C LYS A 61 -5.88 15.84 -4.56
N ASN A 62 -4.80 16.57 -4.34
CA ASN A 62 -4.08 17.32 -5.38
C ASN A 62 -2.76 16.70 -5.83
N ALA A 63 -2.32 15.60 -5.21
CA ALA A 63 -1.05 14.93 -5.52
C ALA A 63 -1.15 14.04 -6.77
N ASP A 64 -0.03 13.87 -7.48
CA ASP A 64 0.09 12.85 -8.52
C ASP A 64 0.11 11.46 -7.88
N ARG A 65 -0.95 10.69 -8.14
CA ARG A 65 -1.17 9.35 -7.60
C ARG A 65 -0.13 8.35 -8.06
N VAL A 66 0.34 8.47 -9.29
CA VAL A 66 1.35 7.57 -9.86
C VAL A 66 2.66 7.81 -9.15
N GLN A 67 3.10 9.07 -9.07
CA GLN A 67 4.33 9.45 -8.40
C GLN A 67 4.33 9.03 -6.92
N VAL A 68 3.28 9.36 -6.18
CA VAL A 68 3.17 9.00 -4.75
C VAL A 68 3.29 7.48 -4.56
N LEU A 69 2.61 6.69 -5.39
CA LEU A 69 2.69 5.24 -5.28
C LEU A 69 4.07 4.72 -5.65
N GLU A 70 4.72 5.27 -6.67
CA GLU A 70 6.07 4.88 -7.06
C GLU A 70 7.08 5.16 -5.94
N GLU A 71 6.99 6.32 -5.29
CA GLU A 71 7.80 6.66 -4.11
C GLU A 71 7.54 5.70 -2.94
N TRP A 72 6.27 5.35 -2.69
CA TRP A 72 5.91 4.37 -1.66
C TRP A 72 6.52 3.00 -1.94
N LEU A 73 6.49 2.55 -3.20
CA LEU A 73 7.07 1.29 -3.61
C LEU A 73 8.60 1.33 -3.51
N GLU A 74 9.23 2.41 -3.95
CA GLU A 74 10.69 2.57 -3.92
C GLU A 74 11.22 2.54 -2.49
N LEU A 75 10.60 3.29 -1.58
CA LEU A 75 11.07 3.45 -0.21
C LEU A 75 10.63 2.31 0.71
N GLY A 76 9.37 1.86 0.59
CA GLY A 76 8.78 0.93 1.55
C GLY A 76 8.89 -0.54 1.17
N LEU A 77 8.80 -0.89 -0.11
CA LEU A 77 8.79 -2.29 -0.54
C LEU A 77 10.06 -3.07 -0.14
N PRO A 78 11.29 -2.50 -0.22
CA PRO A 78 12.49 -3.21 0.23
C PRO A 78 12.41 -3.66 1.69
N ILE A 79 11.87 -2.79 2.56
CA ILE A 79 11.72 -3.04 4.00
C ILE A 79 10.66 -4.14 4.23
N VAL A 80 9.53 -4.07 3.53
CA VAL A 80 8.50 -5.12 3.60
C VAL A 80 9.09 -6.47 3.18
N ILE A 81 9.85 -6.51 2.06
CA ILE A 81 10.53 -7.72 1.59
C ILE A 81 11.49 -8.27 2.64
N GLU A 82 12.25 -7.41 3.32
CA GLU A 82 13.17 -7.82 4.40
C GLU A 82 12.42 -8.46 5.57
N VAL A 83 11.27 -7.91 5.96
CA VAL A 83 10.52 -8.35 7.15
C VAL A 83 9.70 -9.61 6.92
N ILE A 84 8.94 -9.69 5.83
CA ILE A 84 8.02 -10.82 5.58
C ILE A 84 8.53 -11.82 4.54
N GLY A 85 9.61 -11.47 3.82
CA GLY A 85 10.19 -12.31 2.78
C GLY A 85 9.47 -12.18 1.42
N LYS A 86 10.22 -12.42 0.35
CA LYS A 86 9.74 -12.29 -1.04
C LYS A 86 8.55 -13.20 -1.36
N GLU A 87 8.51 -14.41 -0.78
CA GLU A 87 7.43 -15.38 -1.01
C GLU A 87 6.09 -14.90 -0.45
N HIS A 88 6.09 -14.33 0.76
CA HIS A 88 4.89 -13.75 1.35
C HIS A 88 4.46 -12.50 0.59
N VAL A 89 5.41 -11.66 0.16
CA VAL A 89 5.10 -10.52 -0.71
C VAL A 89 4.41 -10.97 -1.99
N ALA A 90 4.91 -12.04 -2.63
CA ALA A 90 4.37 -12.55 -3.88
C ALA A 90 2.96 -13.15 -3.77
N THR A 91 2.60 -13.69 -2.61
CA THR A 91 1.31 -14.35 -2.38
C THR A 91 0.26 -13.45 -1.71
N SER A 92 0.70 -12.37 -1.06
CA SER A 92 -0.18 -11.41 -0.39
C SER A 92 -0.94 -10.54 -1.38
N GLN A 93 -2.12 -10.07 -0.98
CA GLN A 93 -2.92 -9.13 -1.78
C GLN A 93 -2.18 -7.79 -1.92
N ALA A 94 -2.32 -7.12 -3.07
CA ALA A 94 -1.64 -5.86 -3.32
C ALA A 94 -1.96 -4.79 -2.26
N ARG A 95 -3.22 -4.67 -1.86
CA ARG A 95 -3.66 -3.73 -0.79
C ARG A 95 -3.03 -4.02 0.57
N GLN A 96 -2.73 -5.29 0.87
CA GLN A 96 -2.09 -5.69 2.12
C GLN A 96 -0.62 -5.29 2.11
N ILE A 97 0.07 -5.45 0.98
CA ILE A 97 1.43 -4.94 0.79
C ILE A 97 1.47 -3.42 0.88
N GLY A 98 0.50 -2.73 0.27
CA GLY A 98 0.35 -1.28 0.43
C GLY A 98 0.21 -0.85 1.89
N MET A 99 -0.58 -1.56 2.69
CA MET A 99 -0.70 -1.30 4.13
C MET A 99 0.63 -1.50 4.86
N TYR A 100 1.36 -2.57 4.59
CA TYR A 100 2.67 -2.80 5.20
C TYR A 100 3.68 -1.72 4.85
N ILE A 101 3.68 -1.26 3.59
CA ILE A 101 4.47 -0.10 3.16
C ILE A 101 4.11 1.13 3.98
N LEU A 102 2.81 1.42 4.17
CA LEU A 102 2.39 2.58 4.96
C LEU A 102 2.83 2.50 6.42
N VAL A 103 2.80 1.29 7.03
CA VAL A 103 3.34 1.05 8.37
C VAL A 103 4.83 1.37 8.43
N CYS A 104 5.61 0.94 7.42
CA CYS A 104 7.03 1.24 7.34
C CYS A 104 7.31 2.76 7.22
N LEU A 105 6.56 3.47 6.37
CA LEU A 105 6.84 4.88 6.06
C LEU A 105 6.43 5.86 7.16
N LYS A 106 5.55 5.45 8.08
CA LYS A 106 5.12 6.28 9.22
C LYS A 106 6.14 6.29 10.37
N GLY A 107 6.99 5.27 10.44
CA GLY A 107 7.83 4.97 11.59
C GLY A 107 9.19 5.66 11.60
N VAL A 108 9.75 5.84 12.80
CA VAL A 108 11.18 6.16 12.97
C VAL A 108 12.03 4.89 12.83
N ASN A 109 11.44 3.70 13.10
CA ASN A 109 12.06 2.40 12.92
C ASN A 109 11.17 1.51 12.02
N PRO A 110 11.20 1.71 10.70
CA PRO A 110 10.30 1.05 9.75
C PRO A 110 10.23 -0.48 9.89
N THR A 111 11.37 -1.13 10.12
CA THR A 111 11.48 -2.59 10.29
C THR A 111 10.87 -3.04 11.62
N GLY A 112 11.17 -2.32 12.71
CA GLY A 112 10.60 -2.60 14.04
C GLY A 112 9.09 -2.40 14.07
N ASP A 113 8.61 -1.30 13.49
CA ASP A 113 7.20 -0.94 13.48
C ASP A 113 6.36 -1.96 12.69
N LEU A 114 6.87 -2.43 11.54
CA LEU A 114 6.21 -3.49 10.79
C LEU A 114 6.18 -4.82 11.56
N LYS A 115 7.30 -5.23 12.18
CA LYS A 115 7.35 -6.45 13.00
C LYS A 115 6.36 -6.39 14.17
N HIS A 116 6.28 -5.26 14.87
CA HIS A 116 5.32 -5.06 15.95
C HIS A 116 3.87 -5.08 15.47
N PHE A 117 3.59 -4.46 14.32
CA PHE A 117 2.26 -4.49 13.71
C PHE A 117 1.83 -5.91 13.38
N LEU A 118 2.71 -6.70 12.75
CA LEU A 118 2.45 -8.09 12.38
C LEU A 118 2.19 -8.96 13.62
N ALA A 119 3.00 -8.83 14.66
CA ALA A 119 2.84 -9.59 15.91
C ALA A 119 1.51 -9.31 16.63
N ARG A 120 0.92 -8.13 16.44
CA ARG A 120 -0.37 -7.75 17.04
C ARG A 120 -1.60 -8.21 16.26
N ASN A 121 -1.47 -8.43 14.96
CA ASN A 121 -2.60 -8.63 14.05
C ASN A 121 -2.61 -10.02 13.36
N LEU A 122 -1.58 -10.84 13.59
CA LEU A 122 -1.49 -12.22 13.09
C LEU A 122 -1.65 -13.28 14.20
N VAL A 123 -2.22 -12.92 15.35
CA VAL A 123 -2.64 -13.84 16.42
C VAL A 123 -4.13 -14.12 16.32
#